data_AF-A0A7W1KUN0-F1
#
_entry.id   AF-A0A7W1KUN0-F1
#
_cell.length_a   1.000
_cell.length_b   1.000
_cell.length_c   1.000
_cell.angle_alpha   90.00
_cell.angle_beta   90.00
_cell.angle_gamma   90.00
#
_symmetry.space_group_name_H-M   'P 1'
#
loop_
_entity.id
_entity.type
_entity.pdbx_description
1 polymer ?
#
loop_
_entity_poly.entity_id
_entity_poly.type
_entity_poly.pdbx_seq_one_letter_code
_entity_poly.pdbx_strand_id
1 'polypeptide(L)'
;MSAMEELLSARSMTFQEWMSAHGIAILAILIVAIAVTLLARLLVRRFQRKLEGSPSVTQVLNLQRATTLTHALSATTIVVIWTLAALLILDELSVNLAPLLASAGVAGVALGFGAQSV
;
A
#
# COMPACT_ATOMS: atom_id res chain seq x y z
N MET A 1 36.87 -17.45 -28.79
CA MET A 1 37.03 -17.53 -27.33
C MET A 1 36.76 -16.18 -26.64
N SER A 2 37.29 -15.07 -27.16
CA SER A 2 37.10 -13.70 -26.61
C SER A 2 35.66 -13.19 -26.60
N ALA A 3 34.87 -13.43 -27.65
CA ALA A 3 33.47 -12.98 -27.71
C ALA A 3 32.53 -13.67 -26.69
N MET A 4 32.87 -14.89 -26.24
CA MET A 4 32.10 -15.59 -25.20
C MET A 4 32.37 -14.99 -23.82
N GLU A 5 33.61 -14.56 -23.54
CA GLU A 5 33.96 -13.88 -22.28
C GLU A 5 33.42 -12.44 -22.21
N GLU A 6 33.34 -11.74 -23.35
CA GLU A 6 32.65 -10.45 -23.45
C GLU A 6 31.14 -10.56 -23.17
N LEU A 7 30.51 -11.66 -23.59
CA LEU A 7 29.09 -11.91 -23.35
C LEU A 7 28.81 -12.33 -21.90
N LEU A 8 29.79 -12.94 -21.23
CA LEU A 8 29.72 -13.26 -19.80
C LEU A 8 30.00 -12.04 -18.91
N SER A 9 30.88 -11.12 -19.33
CA SER A 9 31.15 -9.86 -18.62
C SER A 9 30.06 -8.80 -18.84
N ALA A 10 29.45 -8.75 -20.02
CA ALA A 10 28.24 -7.96 -20.28
C ALA A 10 27.01 -8.52 -19.53
N ARG A 11 26.99 -9.83 -19.24
CA ARG A 11 25.98 -10.48 -18.39
C ARG A 11 26.27 -10.32 -16.89
N SER A 12 27.47 -9.86 -16.52
CA SER A 12 27.85 -9.52 -15.15
C SER A 12 27.78 -8.02 -14.86
N MET A 13 26.89 -7.25 -15.52
CA MET A 13 26.27 -6.11 -14.82
C MET A 13 25.66 -6.69 -13.54
N THR A 14 26.34 -6.43 -12.44
CA THR A 14 26.52 -7.46 -11.41
C THR A 14 25.22 -7.68 -10.65
N PHE A 15 24.92 -8.94 -10.28
CA PHE A 15 23.87 -9.24 -9.29
C PHE A 15 23.97 -8.34 -8.04
N GLN A 16 25.17 -7.84 -7.75
CA GLN A 16 25.48 -6.88 -6.69
C GLN A 16 24.97 -5.46 -6.98
N GLU A 17 25.08 -4.93 -8.20
CA GLU A 17 24.45 -3.68 -8.63
C GLU A 17 22.93 -3.81 -8.69
N TRP A 18 22.43 -4.95 -9.20
CA TRP A 18 21.00 -5.28 -9.17
C TRP A 18 20.49 -5.32 -7.72
N MET A 19 21.14 -6.08 -6.83
CA MET A 19 20.78 -6.17 -5.40
C MET A 19 20.85 -4.82 -4.69
N SER A 20 21.84 -3.99 -5.02
CA SER A 20 22.01 -2.65 -4.43
C SER A 20 20.91 -1.70 -4.91
N ALA A 21 20.61 -1.70 -6.21
CA ALA A 21 19.57 -0.84 -6.78
C ALA A 21 18.16 -1.28 -6.36
N HIS A 22 17.85 -2.57 -6.50
CA HIS A 22 16.54 -3.15 -6.20
C HIS A 22 16.31 -3.24 -4.68
N GLY A 23 17.35 -3.52 -3.90
CA GLY A 23 17.27 -3.49 -2.44
C GLY A 23 16.94 -2.10 -1.88
N ILE A 24 17.54 -1.04 -2.45
CA ILE A 24 17.21 0.35 -2.09
C ILE A 24 15.81 0.71 -2.56
N ALA A 25 15.39 0.32 -3.76
CA ALA A 25 14.05 0.56 -4.26
C ALA A 25 12.97 -0.11 -3.39
N ILE A 26 13.15 -1.38 -3.02
CA ILE A 26 12.26 -2.11 -2.10
C ILE A 26 12.21 -1.41 -0.73
N LEU A 27 13.37 -1.02 -0.19
CA LEU A 27 13.42 -0.27 1.07
C LEU A 27 12.72 1.09 0.96
N ALA A 28 12.89 1.82 -0.14
CA ALA A 28 12.20 3.09 -0.38
C ALA A 28 10.69 2.90 -0.47
N ILE A 29 10.22 1.88 -1.21
CA ILE A 29 8.80 1.52 -1.29
C ILE A 29 8.25 1.19 0.10
N LEU A 30 8.97 0.38 0.89
CA LEU A 30 8.59 0.05 2.26
C LEU A 30 8.57 1.29 3.16
N ILE A 31 9.59 2.15 3.09
CA ILE A 31 9.65 3.40 3.86
C ILE A 31 8.46 4.29 3.52
N VAL A 32 8.15 4.46 2.23
CA VAL A 32 6.99 5.24 1.80
C VAL A 32 5.70 4.60 2.28
N ALA A 33 5.50 3.30 2.07
CA ALA A 33 4.31 2.58 2.51
C ALA A 33 4.10 2.69 4.03
N ILE A 34 5.18 2.55 4.81
CA ILE A 34 5.17 2.73 6.26
C ILE A 34 4.86 4.18 6.60
N ALA A 35 5.54 5.15 5.99
CA ALA A 35 5.32 6.58 6.25
C ALA A 35 3.87 6.99 5.98
N VAL A 36 3.29 6.56 4.85
CA VAL A 36 1.87 6.81 4.52
C VAL A 36 0.96 6.11 5.53
N THR A 37 1.24 4.85 5.90
CA THR A 37 0.43 4.12 6.89
C THR A 37 0.48 4.80 8.26
N LEU A 38 1.66 5.28 8.68
CA LEU A 38 1.84 6.01 9.93
C LEU A 38 1.12 7.35 9.90
N LEU A 39 1.21 8.08 8.78
CA LEU A 39 0.50 9.34 8.59
C LEU A 39 -1.01 9.14 8.62
N ALA A 40 -1.52 8.12 7.94
CA ALA A 40 -2.94 7.76 7.97
C ALA A 40 -3.40 7.45 9.41
N ARG A 41 -2.65 6.60 10.14
CA ARG A 41 -2.94 6.29 11.55
C ARG A 41 -2.88 7.53 12.45
N LEU A 42 -1.95 8.45 12.19
CA LEU A 42 -1.79 9.69 12.94
C LEU A 42 -2.97 10.64 12.70
N LEU A 43 -3.38 10.81 11.44
CA LEU A 43 -4.51 11.65 11.06
C LEU A 43 -5.79 11.16 11.73
N VAL A 44 -6.04 9.84 11.68
CA VAL A 44 -7.22 9.22 12.32
C VAL A 44 -7.24 9.46 13.83
N ARG A 45 -6.11 9.23 14.51
CA ARG A 45 -5.97 9.49 15.95
C ARG A 45 -6.14 10.98 16.29
N ARG A 46 -5.71 11.89 15.41
CA ARG A 46 -5.83 13.33 15.60
C ARG A 46 -7.27 13.82 15.41
N PHE A 47 -8.00 13.26 14.46
CA PHE A 47 -9.43 13.54 14.26
C PHE A 47 -10.29 13.01 15.41
N GLN A 48 -10.02 11.81 15.91
CA GLN A 48 -10.73 11.25 17.07
C GLN A 48 -10.55 12.13 18.33
N ARG A 49 -9.31 12.54 18.65
CA ARG A 49 -9.07 13.43 19.81
C ARG A 49 -9.72 14.81 19.70
N LYS A 50 -9.88 15.34 18.49
CA LYS A 50 -10.58 16.63 18.29
C LYS A 50 -12.10 16.53 18.52
N LEU A 51 -12.67 15.33 18.45
CA LEU A 51 -14.09 15.07 18.62
C LEU A 51 -14.46 14.69 20.06
N GLU A 52 -13.50 14.30 20.88
CA GLU A 52 -13.68 13.98 22.32
C GLU A 52 -13.72 15.24 23.23
N GLY A 53 -13.69 16.45 22.65
CA GLY A 53 -13.81 17.71 23.40
C GLY A 53 -15.26 18.06 23.74
N SER A 54 -15.66 17.79 25.00
CA SER A 54 -16.92 18.17 25.69
C SER A 54 -18.20 17.44 25.25
N PRO A 55 -18.66 16.39 25.99
CA PRO A 55 -19.80 15.59 25.58
C PRO A 55 -21.14 16.26 25.93
N SER A 56 -21.91 16.63 24.91
CA SER A 56 -23.38 16.71 25.03
C SER A 56 -23.99 15.37 24.58
N VAL A 57 -25.02 14.87 25.28
CA VAL A 57 -25.64 13.54 25.06
C VAL A 57 -26.12 13.34 23.62
N THR A 58 -26.49 14.42 22.93
CA THR A 58 -26.89 14.44 21.51
C THR A 58 -25.71 14.20 20.55
N GLN A 59 -24.49 14.52 20.96
CA GLN A 59 -23.28 14.38 20.15
C GLN A 59 -22.79 12.93 20.12
N VAL A 60 -23.03 12.16 21.18
CA VAL A 60 -22.53 10.77 21.34
C VAL A 60 -23.07 9.83 20.25
N LEU A 61 -24.34 9.97 19.87
CA LEU A 61 -24.95 9.17 18.78
C LEU A 61 -24.41 9.54 17.39
N ASN A 62 -24.17 10.82 17.14
CA ASN A 62 -23.57 11.30 15.88
C ASN A 62 -22.08 10.93 15.80
N LEU A 63 -21.37 10.96 16.93
CA LEU A 63 -19.98 10.55 17.04
C LEU A 63 -19.80 9.05 16.82
N GLN A 64 -20.70 8.20 17.32
CA GLN A 64 -20.64 6.75 17.06
C GLN A 64 -20.74 6.43 15.56
N ARG A 65 -21.66 7.06 14.83
CA ARG A 65 -21.79 6.88 13.36
C ARG A 65 -20.56 7.39 12.61
N ALA A 66 -20.04 8.56 12.99
CA ALA A 66 -18.83 9.12 12.39
C ALA A 66 -17.59 8.25 12.67
N THR A 67 -17.50 7.65 13.85
CA THR A 67 -16.34 6.82 14.24
C THR A 67 -16.29 5.53 13.45
N THR A 68 -17.43 4.84 13.24
CA THR A 68 -17.48 3.61 12.43
C THR A 68 -17.10 3.88 10.98
N LEU A 69 -17.61 4.97 10.37
CA LEU A 69 -17.24 5.37 9.01
C LEU A 69 -15.75 5.72 8.90
N THR A 70 -15.23 6.49 9.87
CA THR A 70 -13.81 6.86 9.91
C THR A 70 -12.93 5.62 10.04
N HIS A 71 -13.32 4.65 10.88
CA HIS A 71 -12.61 3.40 11.05
C HIS A 71 -12.63 2.54 9.78
N ALA A 72 -13.79 2.41 9.12
CA ALA A 72 -13.91 1.68 7.86
C ALA A 72 -13.04 2.29 6.75
N LEU A 73 -13.12 3.61 6.55
CA LEU A 73 -12.30 4.32 5.55
C LEU A 73 -10.79 4.15 5.81
N SER A 74 -10.39 4.22 7.08
CA SER A 74 -8.99 4.03 7.48
C SER A 74 -8.51 2.62 7.20
N ALA A 75 -9.34 1.61 7.53
CA ALA A 75 -9.03 0.22 7.26
C ALA A 75 -8.90 -0.05 5.76
N THR A 76 -9.84 0.43 4.95
CA THR A 76 -9.79 0.32 3.48
C THR A 76 -8.55 1.00 2.91
N THR A 77 -8.21 2.20 3.37
CA THR A 77 -7.02 2.93 2.93
C THR A 77 -5.74 2.14 3.20
N ILE A 78 -5.62 1.57 4.41
CA ILE A 78 -4.47 0.73 4.77
C ILE A 78 -4.38 -0.49 3.85
N VAL A 79 -5.49 -1.19 3.61
CA VAL A 79 -5.51 -2.36 2.71
C VAL A 79 -5.01 -1.98 1.32
N VAL A 80 -5.53 -0.89 0.73
CA VAL A 80 -5.12 -0.42 -0.59
C VAL A 80 -3.63 -0.08 -0.66
N ILE A 81 -3.09 0.63 0.35
CA ILE A 81 -1.66 0.98 0.41
C ILE A 81 -0.80 -0.28 0.40
N TRP A 82 -1.13 -1.27 1.24
CA TRP A 82 -0.35 -2.50 1.33
C TRP A 82 -0.45 -3.37 0.07
N THR A 83 -1.63 -3.41 -0.58
CA THR A 83 -1.79 -4.08 -1.87
C THR A 83 -0.90 -3.44 -2.94
N LEU A 84 -0.91 -2.11 -3.05
CA LEU A 84 -0.06 -1.40 -4.01
C LEU A 84 1.43 -1.57 -3.70
N ALA A 85 1.82 -1.47 -2.43
CA ALA A 85 3.20 -1.69 -2.01
C ALA A 85 3.69 -3.11 -2.36
N ALA A 86 2.84 -4.13 -2.15
CA ALA A 86 3.15 -5.50 -2.53
C ALA A 86 3.35 -5.65 -4.04
N LEU A 87 2.47 -5.05 -4.86
CA LEU A 87 2.62 -5.06 -6.32
C LEU A 87 3.94 -4.40 -6.73
N LEU A 88 4.25 -3.21 -6.24
CA LEU A 88 5.49 -2.51 -6.58
C LEU A 88 6.74 -3.30 -6.17
N ILE A 89 6.71 -3.99 -5.02
CA ILE A 89 7.80 -4.88 -4.62
C ILE A 89 7.94 -6.06 -5.58
N LEU A 90 6.83 -6.64 -6.05
CA LEU A 90 6.85 -7.75 -7.00
C LEU A 90 7.41 -7.32 -8.37
N ASP A 91 7.10 -6.10 -8.83
CA ASP A 91 7.66 -5.52 -10.06
C ASP A 91 9.19 -5.44 -10.00
N GLU A 92 9.71 -4.97 -8.86
CA GLU A 92 11.14 -4.91 -8.58
C GLU A 92 11.79 -6.31 -8.55
N LEU A 93 11.05 -7.34 -8.17
CA LEU A 93 11.50 -8.73 -8.25
C LEU A 93 11.40 -9.33 -9.67
N SER A 94 11.19 -8.49 -10.70
CA SER A 94 11.00 -8.88 -12.11
C SER A 94 9.78 -9.78 -12.35
N VAL A 95 8.79 -9.74 -11.45
CA VAL A 95 7.52 -10.46 -11.64
C VAL A 95 6.60 -9.64 -12.54
N ASN A 96 5.99 -10.29 -13.52
CA ASN A 96 5.02 -9.61 -14.39
C ASN A 96 3.77 -9.19 -13.61
N LEU A 97 3.55 -7.88 -13.51
CA LEU A 97 2.40 -7.28 -12.85
C LEU A 97 1.07 -7.47 -13.58
N ALA A 98 1.07 -7.70 -14.90
CA ALA A 98 -0.15 -7.65 -15.71
C ALA A 98 -1.25 -8.62 -15.22
N PRO A 99 -0.97 -9.89 -14.89
CA PRO A 99 -1.99 -10.79 -14.33
C PRO A 99 -2.47 -10.38 -12.94
N LEU A 100 -1.59 -9.81 -12.12
CA LEU A 100 -1.90 -9.38 -10.76
C LEU A 100 -2.73 -8.09 -10.74
N LEU A 101 -2.42 -7.14 -11.62
CA LEU A 101 -3.21 -5.93 -11.84
C LEU A 101 -4.59 -6.29 -12.40
N ALA A 102 -4.67 -7.25 -13.33
CA ALA A 102 -5.94 -7.72 -13.85
C ALA A 102 -6.81 -8.35 -12.74
N SER A 103 -6.25 -9.21 -11.89
CA SER A 103 -6.98 -9.83 -10.78
C SER A 103 -7.36 -8.81 -9.70
N ALA A 104 -6.48 -7.87 -9.36
CA ALA A 104 -6.78 -6.78 -8.45
C ALA A 104 -7.90 -5.88 -8.98
N GLY A 105 -7.94 -5.62 -10.29
CA GLY A 105 -9.02 -4.90 -10.95
C GLY A 105 -10.37 -5.61 -10.82
N VAL A 106 -10.42 -6.91 -11.14
CA VAL A 106 -11.66 -7.72 -10.99
C VAL A 106 -12.10 -7.80 -9.53
N ALA A 107 -11.17 -8.02 -8.60
CA ALA A 107 -11.46 -8.06 -7.16
C ALA A 107 -11.99 -6.71 -6.66
N GLY A 108 -11.42 -5.59 -7.12
CA GLY A 108 -11.88 -4.24 -6.80
C GLY A 108 -13.30 -3.97 -7.29
N VAL A 109 -13.63 -4.41 -8.51
CA VAL A 109 -15.00 -4.31 -9.06
C VAL A 109 -15.98 -5.15 -8.24
N ALA A 110 -15.61 -6.39 -7.89
CA ALA A 110 -16.44 -7.26 -7.05
C ALA A 110 -16.71 -6.65 -5.66
N LEU A 111 -15.69 -6.07 -5.02
CA LEU A 111 -15.83 -5.33 -3.76
C LEU A 111 -16.73 -4.09 -3.92
N GLY A 112 -16.62 -3.38 -5.05
CA GLY A 112 -17.47 -2.22 -5.35
C GLY A 112 -18.95 -2.57 -5.54
N PHE A 113 -19.27 -3.73 -6.10
CA PHE A 113 -20.64 -4.24 -6.15
C PHE A 113 -21.13 -4.73 -4.78
N GLY A 114 -20.27 -5.39 -4.00
CA GLY A 114 -20.61 -5.85 -2.64
C GLY A 114 -20.84 -4.71 -1.65
N ALA A 115 -20.16 -3.57 -1.80
CA ALA A 115 -20.32 -2.41 -0.93
C ALA A 115 -21.64 -1.64 -1.17
N GLN A 116 -22.30 -1.85 -2.30
CA GLN A 116 -23.60 -1.24 -2.60
C GLN A 116 -24.78 -1.96 -1.92
N SER A 117 -24.59 -3.22 -1.47
CA SER A 117 -25.66 -3.99 -0.84
C SER A 117 -25.83 -3.71 0.65
N VAL A 118 -25.25 -2.62 1.16
CA VAL A 118 -25.25 -2.21 2.58
C VAL A 118 -25.95 -0.87 2.74
#